data_AF-A0A830CVG1-F1
#
_entry.id   AF-A0A830CVG1-F1
#
_cell.length_a   1.000
_cell.length_b   1.000
_cell.length_c   1.000
_cell.angle_alpha   90.00
_cell.angle_beta   90.00
_cell.angle_gamma   90.00
#
_symmetry.space_group_name_H-M   'P 1'
#
loop_
_entity.id
_entity.type
_entity.pdbx_description
1 polymer ?
#
loop_
_entity_poly.entity_id
_entity_poly.type
_entity_poly.pdbx_seq_one_letter_code
_entity_poly.pdbx_strand_id
1 'polypeptide(L)'
;QRALTFNQLTAPYHEPFCLDIYISKGSVRACIVHRATSNVVAVSHSISNDMKFDLGSTKNRSACGAVGKVLAQRALADDIHNVVYTPRKGDRLEGKLKIVLEAVVDGGVNVKVKLKQRKARQGRERRSFRNSRSAFTGISS
;
A
#
# COMPACT_ATOMS: atom_id res chain seq x y z
N GLN A 1 20.24 -6.22 -22.79
CA GLN A 1 18.96 -6.48 -22.08
C GLN A 1 19.29 -6.97 -20.67
N ARG A 2 18.70 -6.42 -19.61
CA ARG A 2 18.90 -6.95 -18.25
C ARG A 2 18.11 -8.26 -18.14
N ALA A 3 18.80 -9.39 -18.11
CA ALA A 3 18.17 -10.67 -17.81
C ALA A 3 17.61 -10.63 -16.39
N LEU A 4 16.34 -11.00 -16.23
CA LEU A 4 15.72 -11.15 -14.92
C LEU A 4 16.42 -12.32 -14.21
N THR A 5 16.84 -12.10 -12.97
CA THR A 5 17.47 -13.15 -12.14
C THR A 5 16.46 -14.27 -11.87
N PHE A 6 16.92 -15.51 -11.66
CA PHE A 6 16.06 -16.66 -11.37
C PHE A 6 15.06 -16.37 -10.24
N ASN A 7 15.52 -15.70 -9.18
CA ASN A 7 14.67 -15.30 -8.05
C ASN A 7 13.57 -14.29 -8.44
N GLN A 8 13.79 -13.46 -9.46
CA GLN A 8 12.76 -12.57 -10.00
C GLN A 8 11.73 -13.32 -10.84
N LEU A 9 12.13 -14.42 -11.48
CA LEU A 9 11.25 -15.30 -12.24
C LEU A 9 10.43 -16.21 -11.34
N THR A 10 10.98 -16.68 -10.21
CA THR A 10 10.30 -17.59 -9.27
C THR A 10 9.47 -16.88 -8.20
N ALA A 11 9.79 -15.64 -7.84
CA ALA A 11 9.02 -14.84 -6.87
C ALA A 11 7.49 -14.78 -7.10
N PRO A 12 6.95 -14.76 -8.34
CA PRO A 12 5.51 -14.81 -8.58
C PRO A 12 4.84 -16.16 -8.24
N TYR A 13 5.60 -17.26 -8.21
CA TYR A 13 5.08 -18.61 -7.96
C TYR A 13 4.95 -18.92 -6.47
N HIS A 14 5.74 -18.25 -5.62
CA HIS A 14 5.64 -18.40 -4.17
C HIS A 14 4.48 -17.58 -3.58
N GLU A 15 4.06 -16.52 -4.26
CA GLU A 15 3.02 -15.59 -3.80
C GLU A 15 2.14 -15.16 -4.97
N PRO A 16 1.26 -16.03 -5.48
CA PRO A 16 0.53 -15.77 -6.71
C PRO A 16 -0.67 -14.83 -6.50
N PHE A 17 -1.13 -14.64 -5.26
CA PHE A 17 -2.28 -13.79 -4.95
C PHE A 17 -1.87 -12.36 -4.66
N CYS A 18 -2.48 -11.42 -5.37
CA CYS A 18 -2.28 -9.99 -5.21
C CYS A 18 -3.54 -9.33 -4.66
N LEU A 19 -3.39 -8.51 -3.62
CA LEU A 19 -4.44 -7.68 -3.07
C LEU A 19 -4.43 -6.31 -3.78
N ASP A 20 -5.55 -5.93 -4.38
CA ASP A 20 -5.78 -4.60 -4.96
C ASP A 20 -6.87 -3.88 -4.18
N ILE A 21 -6.53 -2.71 -3.65
CA ILE A 21 -7.43 -1.89 -2.83
C ILE A 21 -7.60 -0.55 -3.54
N TYR A 22 -8.85 -0.20 -3.78
CA TYR A 22 -9.24 1.06 -4.37
C TYR A 22 -10.16 1.82 -3.41
N ILE A 23 -9.71 3.00 -3.00
CA ILE A 23 -10.42 3.86 -2.06
C ILE A 23 -10.76 5.17 -2.76
N SER A 24 -12.05 5.46 -2.86
CA SER A 24 -12.56 6.73 -3.35
C SER A 24 -13.06 7.59 -2.18
N LYS A 25 -13.60 8.78 -2.49
CA LYS A 25 -14.25 9.63 -1.48
C LYS A 25 -15.49 8.97 -0.86
N GLY A 26 -16.25 8.20 -1.65
CA GLY A 26 -17.55 7.65 -1.26
C GLY A 26 -17.65 6.12 -1.25
N SER A 27 -16.62 5.41 -1.70
CA SER A 27 -16.65 3.95 -1.79
C SER A 27 -15.29 3.31 -1.60
N VAL A 28 -15.30 2.06 -1.16
CA VAL A 28 -14.12 1.22 -1.04
C VAL A 28 -14.36 -0.08 -1.80
N ARG A 29 -13.37 -0.48 -2.57
CA ARG A 29 -13.30 -1.75 -3.28
C ARG A 29 -12.01 -2.45 -2.90
N ALA A 30 -12.09 -3.72 -2.57
CA ALA A 30 -10.93 -4.57 -2.36
C ALA A 30 -11.14 -5.90 -3.08
N CYS A 31 -10.12 -6.39 -3.77
CA CYS A 31 -10.17 -7.67 -4.47
C CYS A 31 -8.83 -8.39 -4.44
N ILE A 32 -8.90 -9.71 -4.48
CA ILE A 32 -7.75 -10.59 -4.58
C ILE A 32 -7.72 -11.18 -5.99
N VAL A 33 -6.60 -11.00 -6.68
CA VAL A 33 -6.39 -11.46 -8.05
C VAL A 33 -5.26 -12.47 -8.06
N HIS A 34 -5.49 -13.61 -8.70
CA HIS A 34 -4.46 -14.60 -8.93
C HIS A 34 -3.62 -14.20 -10.16
N ARG A 35 -2.33 -13.96 -9.96
CA ARG A 35 -1.44 -13.42 -10.99
C ARG A 35 -1.20 -14.39 -12.15
N ALA A 36 -1.19 -15.70 -11.90
CA ALA A 36 -0.89 -16.66 -12.95
C ALA A 36 -2.09 -16.92 -13.87
N THR A 37 -3.32 -16.91 -13.35
CA THR A 37 -4.55 -17.12 -14.13
C THR A 37 -5.29 -15.82 -14.46
N SER A 38 -4.87 -14.68 -13.89
CA SER A 38 -5.55 -13.38 -13.97
C SER A 38 -7.01 -13.39 -13.48
N ASN A 39 -7.42 -14.44 -12.77
CA ASN A 39 -8.77 -14.57 -12.24
C ASN A 39 -8.90 -13.79 -10.94
N VAL A 40 -10.03 -13.11 -10.78
CA VAL A 40 -10.41 -12.46 -9.52
C VAL A 40 -11.09 -13.51 -8.66
N VAL A 41 -10.48 -13.84 -7.51
CA VAL A 41 -10.94 -14.94 -6.66
C VAL A 41 -11.90 -14.44 -5.59
N ALA A 42 -11.52 -13.36 -4.90
CA ALA A 42 -12.38 -12.72 -3.91
C ALA A 42 -12.56 -11.24 -4.22
N VAL A 43 -13.78 -10.73 -4.02
CA VAL A 43 -14.15 -9.33 -4.27
C VAL A 43 -15.00 -8.83 -3.10
N SER A 44 -14.80 -7.59 -2.66
CA SER A 44 -15.65 -6.94 -1.66
C SER A 44 -15.78 -5.44 -1.96
N HIS A 45 -17.01 -4.94 -1.96
CA HIS A 45 -17.34 -3.57 -2.34
C HIS A 45 -18.26 -2.96 -1.29
N SER A 46 -17.98 -1.75 -0.83
CA SER A 46 -18.83 -1.04 0.14
C SER A 46 -20.20 -0.61 -0.42
N ILE A 47 -20.42 -0.80 -1.72
CA ILE A 47 -21.65 -0.41 -2.44
C ILE A 47 -22.48 -1.62 -2.88
N SER A 48 -21.98 -2.85 -2.71
CA SER A 48 -22.73 -4.05 -3.07
C SER A 48 -23.94 -4.21 -2.15
N ASN A 49 -25.01 -4.83 -2.66
CA ASN A 49 -26.21 -5.10 -1.88
C ASN A 49 -25.90 -5.92 -0.61
N ASP A 50 -24.87 -6.77 -0.68
CA ASP A 50 -24.33 -7.57 0.43
C ASP A 50 -23.89 -6.73 1.65
N MET A 51 -23.63 -5.43 1.49
CA MET A 51 -23.13 -4.54 2.54
C MET A 51 -24.07 -3.37 2.85
N LYS A 52 -25.19 -3.23 2.12
CA LYS A 52 -26.05 -2.03 2.20
C LYS A 52 -26.79 -1.87 3.53
N PHE A 53 -27.02 -2.95 4.28
CA PHE A 53 -27.87 -2.93 5.46
C PHE A 53 -27.23 -2.31 6.71
N ASP A 54 -25.89 -2.32 6.84
CA ASP A 54 -25.24 -2.02 8.13
C ASP A 54 -24.53 -0.66 8.23
N LEU A 55 -24.54 0.16 7.18
CA LEU A 55 -23.69 1.35 7.12
C LEU A 55 -24.57 2.60 7.05
N GLY A 56 -24.59 3.41 8.12
CA GLY A 56 -25.20 4.77 8.26
C GLY A 56 -24.16 5.91 8.10
N SER A 57 -24.55 7.04 7.49
CA SER A 57 -23.78 8.07 6.73
C SER A 57 -22.35 8.50 7.17
N THR A 58 -21.89 8.19 8.39
CA THR A 58 -20.49 8.23 8.86
C THR A 58 -19.60 7.07 8.33
N LYS A 59 -20.11 6.38 7.30
CA LYS A 59 -19.84 5.01 6.80
C LYS A 59 -18.41 4.65 6.42
N ASN A 60 -17.53 5.60 6.13
CA ASN A 60 -16.30 5.25 5.42
C ASN A 60 -15.33 4.38 6.24
N ARG A 61 -15.21 4.59 7.55
CA ARG A 61 -14.27 3.83 8.41
C ARG A 61 -14.82 2.44 8.76
N SER A 62 -16.09 2.35 9.16
CA SER A 62 -16.76 1.08 9.42
C SER A 62 -16.90 0.25 8.14
N ALA A 63 -17.19 0.87 6.99
CA ALA A 63 -17.24 0.18 5.70
C ALA A 63 -15.89 -0.41 5.31
N CYS A 64 -14.77 0.28 5.58
CA CYS A 64 -13.44 -0.27 5.33
C CYS A 64 -13.20 -1.55 6.13
N GLY A 65 -13.58 -1.56 7.41
CA GLY A 65 -13.47 -2.74 8.27
C GLY A 65 -14.36 -3.88 7.80
N ALA A 66 -15.62 -3.59 7.48
CA ALA A 66 -16.56 -4.58 6.97
C ALA A 66 -16.10 -5.17 5.62
N VAL A 67 -15.63 -4.32 4.69
CA VAL A 67 -15.08 -4.76 3.40
C VAL A 67 -13.89 -5.69 3.58
N GLY A 68 -12.96 -5.35 4.48
CA GLY A 68 -11.80 -6.19 4.79
C GLY A 68 -12.19 -7.54 5.39
N LYS A 69 -13.13 -7.55 6.34
CA LYS A 69 -13.64 -8.77 6.97
C LYS A 69 -14.31 -9.70 5.95
N VAL A 70 -15.21 -9.17 5.12
CA VAL A 70 -15.90 -9.95 4.08
C VAL A 70 -14.92 -10.48 3.05
N LEU A 71 -13.91 -9.68 2.67
CA LEU A 71 -12.87 -10.13 1.74
C LEU A 71 -12.05 -11.28 2.33
N ALA A 72 -11.67 -11.19 3.61
CA ALA A 72 -10.93 -12.25 4.30
C ALA A 72 -11.73 -13.54 4.42
N GLN A 73 -13.02 -13.45 4.76
CA GLN A 73 -13.92 -14.61 4.80
C GLN A 73 -14.04 -15.29 3.42
N ARG A 74 -14.20 -14.50 2.35
CA ARG A 74 -14.24 -15.02 0.97
C ARG A 74 -12.91 -15.67 0.59
N ALA A 75 -11.78 -15.05 0.97
CA ALA A 75 -10.45 -15.61 0.70
C ALA A 75 -10.22 -16.94 1.42
N LEU A 76 -10.59 -17.05 2.69
CA LEU A 76 -10.46 -18.28 3.46
C LEU A 76 -11.37 -19.40 2.94
N ALA A 77 -12.56 -19.06 2.43
CA ALA A 77 -13.44 -20.04 1.79
C ALA A 77 -12.82 -20.67 0.53
N ASP A 78 -11.93 -19.96 -0.15
CA ASP A 78 -11.16 -20.42 -1.31
C ASP A 78 -9.75 -20.93 -0.92
N ASP A 79 -9.49 -21.20 0.36
CA ASP A 79 -8.20 -21.63 0.92
C ASP A 79 -7.03 -20.64 0.69
N ILE A 80 -7.32 -19.35 0.54
CA ILE A 80 -6.33 -18.30 0.33
C ILE A 80 -5.93 -17.67 1.66
N HIS A 81 -4.69 -17.94 2.07
CA HIS A 81 -4.13 -17.47 3.34
C HIS A 81 -3.05 -16.40 3.17
N ASN A 82 -2.38 -16.36 2.02
CA ASN A 82 -1.25 -15.46 1.76
C ASN A 82 -1.53 -14.55 0.58
N VAL A 83 -1.45 -13.24 0.77
CA VAL A 83 -1.66 -12.24 -0.28
C VAL A 83 -0.57 -11.17 -0.26
N VAL A 84 -0.27 -10.62 -1.44
CA VAL A 84 0.71 -9.55 -1.60
C VAL A 84 -0.01 -8.25 -1.93
N TYR A 85 0.18 -7.23 -1.11
CA TYR A 85 -0.26 -5.88 -1.42
C TYR A 85 0.87 -5.11 -2.09
N THR A 86 0.60 -4.57 -3.27
CA THR A 86 1.53 -3.69 -4.00
C THR A 86 0.97 -2.27 -4.01
N PRO A 87 1.51 -1.35 -3.18
CA PRO A 87 1.04 0.02 -3.12
C PRO A 87 1.18 0.72 -4.48
N ARG A 88 0.15 1.47 -4.90
CA ARG A 88 0.21 2.31 -6.11
C ARG A 88 1.00 3.59 -5.83
N LYS A 89 1.41 4.27 -6.90
CA LYS A 89 2.12 5.57 -6.79
C LYS A 89 1.21 6.59 -6.10
N GLY A 90 1.55 6.95 -4.86
CA GLY A 90 0.79 7.92 -4.07
C GLY A 90 -0.04 7.31 -2.95
N ASP A 91 -0.13 5.98 -2.87
CA ASP A 91 -0.78 5.31 -1.73
C ASP A 91 0.04 5.53 -0.46
N ARG A 92 -0.61 6.09 0.55
CA ARG A 92 -0.09 6.16 1.92
C ARG A 92 -0.76 5.06 2.74
N LEU A 93 0.02 4.28 3.47
CA LEU A 93 -0.45 3.22 4.39
C LEU A 93 -1.09 3.82 5.66
N GLU A 94 -1.93 4.83 5.49
CA GLU A 94 -2.53 5.62 6.56
C GLU A 94 -4.05 5.71 6.38
N GLY A 95 -4.76 5.97 7.47
CA GLY A 95 -6.21 6.17 7.45
C GLY A 95 -6.99 4.95 6.95
N LYS A 96 -7.85 5.16 5.94
CA LYS A 96 -8.76 4.14 5.39
C LYS A 96 -8.03 2.88 4.91
N LEU A 97 -6.86 3.04 4.28
CA LEU A 97 -6.09 1.90 3.76
C LEU A 97 -5.58 1.00 4.89
N LYS A 98 -5.12 1.60 5.99
CA LYS A 98 -4.68 0.87 7.18
C LYS A 98 -5.80 0.02 7.77
N ILE A 99 -7.00 0.60 7.89
CA ILE A 99 -8.17 -0.10 8.44
C ILE A 99 -8.54 -1.32 7.60
N VAL A 100 -8.50 -1.21 6.26
CA VAL A 100 -8.76 -2.37 5.40
C VAL A 100 -7.70 -3.45 5.60
N LEU A 101 -6.43 -3.07 5.66
CA LEU A 101 -5.33 -4.02 5.88
C LEU A 101 -5.43 -4.71 7.24
N GLU A 102 -5.70 -3.96 8.32
CA GLU A 102 -5.93 -4.49 9.66
C GLU A 102 -7.10 -5.48 9.65
N ALA A 103 -8.24 -5.11 9.04
CA ALA A 103 -9.40 -5.99 8.97
C ALA A 103 -9.17 -7.29 8.17
N VAL A 104 -8.31 -7.26 7.15
CA VAL A 104 -7.92 -8.46 6.39
C VAL A 104 -7.01 -9.39 7.24
N VAL A 105 -6.06 -8.80 7.98
CA VAL A 105 -5.17 -9.53 8.88
C VAL A 105 -5.92 -10.13 10.07
N ASP A 106 -6.82 -9.36 10.68
CA ASP A 106 -7.72 -9.83 11.75
C ASP A 106 -8.65 -10.94 11.25
N GLY A 107 -8.98 -10.93 9.96
CA GLY A 107 -9.73 -11.98 9.29
C GLY A 107 -8.92 -13.25 9.00
N GLY A 108 -7.65 -13.33 9.39
CA GLY A 108 -6.80 -14.52 9.25
C GLY A 108 -5.99 -14.62 7.96
N VAL A 109 -5.98 -13.57 7.13
CA VAL A 109 -5.22 -13.54 5.88
C VAL A 109 -3.91 -12.76 6.06
N ASN A 110 -2.78 -13.41 5.79
CA ASN A 110 -1.46 -12.80 5.90
C ASN A 110 -1.17 -11.89 4.70
N VAL A 111 -0.92 -10.60 4.96
CA VAL A 111 -0.67 -9.59 3.93
C VAL A 111 0.79 -9.16 3.90
N LYS A 112 1.49 -9.46 2.80
CA LYS A 112 2.86 -8.98 2.56
C LYS A 112 2.86 -7.69 1.76
N VAL A 113 3.36 -6.60 2.32
CA VAL A 113 3.44 -5.30 1.64
C VAL A 113 4.79 -5.16 0.91
N LYS A 114 4.77 -5.09 -0.42
CA LYS A 114 5.97 -4.80 -1.24
C LYS A 114 6.16 -3.29 -1.39
N LEU A 115 6.72 -2.65 -0.37
CA LEU A 115 7.13 -1.25 -0.44
C LEU A 115 8.31 -1.09 -1.41
N LYS A 116 8.07 -0.49 -2.58
CA LYS A 116 9.16 -0.10 -3.49
C LYS A 116 9.85 1.13 -2.88
N GLN A 117 10.96 0.92 -2.17
CA GLN A 117 11.76 2.01 -1.62
C GLN A 117 12.01 3.07 -2.69
N ARG A 118 11.51 4.30 -2.47
CA ARG A 118 11.95 5.46 -3.26
C ARG A 118 13.43 5.63 -2.94
N LYS A 119 14.31 5.60 -3.94
CA LYS A 119 15.66 6.17 -3.80
C LYS A 119 15.47 7.59 -3.28
N ALA A 120 15.89 7.86 -2.05
CA ALA A 120 15.92 9.21 -1.52
C ALA A 120 16.75 10.05 -2.48
N ARG A 121 16.16 11.10 -3.06
CA ARG A 121 16.94 12.14 -3.73
C ARG A 121 17.70 12.84 -2.61
N GLN A 122 18.99 12.51 -2.43
CA GLN A 122 19.89 13.27 -1.56
C GLN A 122 19.81 14.75 -1.97
N GLY A 123 19.42 15.58 -1.00
CA GLY A 123 19.32 17.02 -1.17
C GLY A 123 20.69 17.62 -1.50
N ARG A 124 20.69 18.56 -2.45
CA ARG A 124 21.82 19.42 -2.79
C ARG A 124 22.16 20.27 -1.56
N GLU A 125 23.28 19.96 -0.92
CA GLU A 125 23.83 20.74 0.20
C GLU A 125 24.19 22.15 -0.29
N ARG A 126 23.51 23.16 0.27
CA ARG A 126 23.84 24.57 0.06
C ARG A 126 25.13 24.86 0.81
N ARG A 127 26.26 24.96 0.10
CA ARG A 127 27.52 25.49 0.65
C ARG A 127 27.34 26.97 0.98
N SER A 128 27.18 27.31 2.26
CA SER A 128 27.42 28.67 2.76
C SER A 128 28.94 28.84 2.94
N PHE A 129 29.61 29.41 1.94
CA PHE A 129 31.00 29.83 2.08
C PHE A 129 31.05 31.06 2.99
N ARG A 130 31.61 30.83 4.18
CA ARG A 130 32.07 31.81 5.16
C ARG A 130 33.13 32.69 4.48
N ASN A 131 32.85 33.98 4.28
CA ASN A 131 33.85 34.93 3.80
C ASN A 131 34.37 35.74 5.00
N SER A 132 35.44 35.25 5.61
CA SER A 132 36.32 36.03 6.47
C SER A 132 37.29 36.80 5.59
N ARG A 133 37.13 38.13 5.49
CA ARG A 133 38.19 39.01 4.99
C ARG A 133 38.57 39.99 6.07
N SER A 134 39.76 39.73 6.60
CA SER A 134 40.66 40.62 7.31
C SER A 134 40.74 42.01 6.67
N ALA A 135 40.60 43.04 7.49
CA ALA A 135 41.19 44.36 7.23
C ALA A 135 42.06 44.71 8.43
N PHE A 136 43.33 44.30 8.34
CA PHE A 136 44.42 44.77 9.19
C PHE A 136 45.15 45.81 8.33
N THR A 137 45.00 47.09 8.66
CA THR A 137 45.93 48.15 8.24
C THR A 137 46.01 49.14 9.40
N GLY A 138 47.12 49.07 10.14
CA GLY A 138 47.57 50.16 11.00
C GLY A 138 48.31 51.23 10.19
N ILE A 139 48.92 52.16 10.93
CA ILE A 139 49.80 53.32 10.59
C ILE A 139 49.14 54.56 11.25
N SER A 140 49.44 54.89 12.51
CA SER A 140 50.64 55.58 13.05
C SER A 140 50.60 57.10 12.88
N SER A 141 50.42 57.82 14.00
CA SER A 141 51.25 58.90 14.59
C SER A 141 50.39 59.84 15.41
#